data_AF-A0A0M3IVH5-F1
#
_entry.id   AF-A0A0M3IVH5-F1
#
_cell.length_a   1.000
_cell.length_b   1.000
_cell.length_c   1.000
_cell.angle_alpha   90.00
_cell.angle_beta   90.00
_cell.angle_gamma   90.00
#
_symmetry.space_group_name_H-M   'P 1'
#
loop_
_entity.id
_entity.type
_entity.pdbx_description
1 polymer ?
#
loop_
_entity_poly.entity_id
_entity_poly.type
_entity_poly.pdbx_seq_one_letter_code
_entity_poly.pdbx_strand_id
1 'polypeptide(L)'
;MTHKKKDCFERPRKLGAKWTGEDIAPDEYVQPNLVLSWDAKRDRWNGYDPQSHQQVVEEYEKLEMTRKMLREEKVLILINLCILQPNLVLSWDAKRDRWNGYDPQSHQQVVEEYEKLEMTRKMLREEKMKEGLLDDEENAEGKKQEGDEQQLCDEDMYADDADMAGVTVDMDSRTRITVRNLRIREDTAKYLYNLDPNGPYYDPKSRSMRENPFAVSLFSLFSFFTFIDFS
;
A
#
# COMPACT_ATOMS: atom_id res chain seq x y z
N MET A 1 12.53 9.71 -43.14
CA MET A 1 11.17 10.18 -43.51
C MET A 1 10.14 9.11 -43.20
N THR A 2 9.64 9.15 -41.97
CA THR A 2 8.82 8.14 -41.29
C THR A 2 7.31 8.35 -41.49
N HIS A 3 6.88 9.57 -41.82
CA HIS A 3 5.47 9.91 -42.06
C HIS A 3 5.29 10.82 -43.29
N LYS A 4 4.02 10.98 -43.71
CA LYS A 4 3.61 11.88 -44.81
C LYS A 4 3.12 13.21 -44.25
N LYS A 5 3.10 14.27 -45.07
CA LYS A 5 2.61 15.61 -44.67
C LYS A 5 1.21 15.61 -44.02
N LYS A 6 0.31 14.71 -44.43
CA LYS A 6 -1.05 14.63 -43.89
C LYS A 6 -1.09 14.10 -42.46
N ASP A 7 -0.18 13.19 -42.13
CA ASP A 7 -0.07 12.49 -40.84
C ASP A 7 1.10 13.08 -40.03
N CYS A 8 1.38 14.37 -40.22
CA CYS A 8 2.47 15.06 -39.56
C CYS A 8 2.02 15.48 -38.15
N PHE A 9 2.83 15.13 -37.15
CA PHE A 9 2.60 15.52 -35.75
C PHE A 9 2.82 17.01 -35.53
N GLU A 10 3.61 17.64 -36.39
CA GLU A 10 3.91 19.06 -36.33
C GLU A 10 2.79 19.90 -36.93
N ARG A 11 2.58 21.08 -36.34
CA ARG A 11 1.54 22.00 -36.78
C ARG A 11 1.74 22.39 -38.25
N PRO A 12 0.70 22.35 -39.11
CA PRO A 12 0.83 22.69 -40.53
C PRO A 12 1.39 24.10 -40.76
N ARG A 13 2.56 24.17 -41.41
CA ARG A 13 3.22 25.43 -41.75
C ARG A 13 2.64 26.06 -43.03
N LYS A 14 2.63 27.41 -43.07
CA LYS A 14 2.26 28.19 -44.27
C LYS A 14 3.24 27.93 -45.42
N LEU A 15 4.54 27.96 -45.12
CA LEU A 15 5.62 27.54 -46.01
C LEU A 15 6.25 26.28 -45.41
N GLY A 16 6.23 25.17 -46.14
CA GLY A 16 6.74 23.90 -45.64
C GLY A 16 8.26 23.83 -45.61
N ALA A 17 8.82 22.98 -44.73
CA ALA A 17 10.27 22.73 -44.61
C ALA A 17 10.96 22.40 -45.94
N LYS A 18 10.24 21.81 -46.89
CA LYS A 18 10.76 21.53 -48.24
C LYS A 18 11.31 22.79 -48.94
N TRP A 19 10.73 23.96 -48.66
CA TRP A 19 11.07 25.22 -49.31
C TRP A 19 11.92 26.13 -48.44
N THR A 20 11.77 26.08 -47.12
CA THR A 20 12.52 26.93 -46.17
C THR A 20 13.80 26.28 -45.66
N GLY A 21 13.88 24.95 -45.60
CA GLY A 21 15.05 24.22 -45.07
C GLY A 21 15.27 24.35 -43.55
N GLU A 22 14.52 25.21 -42.88
CA GLU A 22 14.56 25.45 -41.43
C GLU A 22 13.63 24.50 -40.66
N ASP A 23 14.01 24.20 -39.41
CA ASP A 23 13.27 23.34 -38.46
C ASP A 23 12.91 21.97 -39.05
N ILE A 24 13.94 21.13 -39.23
CA ILE A 24 13.82 19.73 -39.66
C ILE A 24 13.73 18.86 -38.39
N ALA A 25 12.60 18.20 -38.20
CA ALA A 25 12.41 17.27 -37.09
C ALA A 25 13.29 16.02 -37.25
N PRO A 26 13.77 15.41 -36.15
CA PRO A 26 14.44 14.12 -36.20
C PRO A 26 13.48 13.02 -36.70
N ASP A 27 14.02 12.00 -37.38
CA ASP A 27 13.21 10.86 -37.82
C ASP A 27 12.72 10.04 -36.61
N GLU A 28 11.46 9.58 -36.67
CA GLU A 28 10.85 8.81 -35.59
C GLU A 28 11.33 7.33 -35.56
N TYR A 29 11.16 6.68 -34.41
CA TYR A 29 11.41 5.24 -34.31
C TYR A 29 10.31 4.44 -35.01
N VAL A 30 10.69 3.58 -35.97
CA VAL A 30 9.76 2.69 -36.67
C VAL A 30 9.40 1.52 -35.75
N GLN A 31 8.16 1.50 -35.27
CA GLN A 31 7.69 0.42 -34.40
C GLN A 31 7.58 -0.91 -35.18
N PRO A 32 8.08 -2.02 -34.62
CA PRO A 32 7.93 -3.33 -35.22
C PRO A 32 6.45 -3.78 -35.22
N ASN A 33 6.08 -4.65 -36.16
CA ASN A 33 4.74 -5.25 -36.15
C ASN A 33 4.66 -6.34 -35.06
N LEU A 34 4.10 -5.96 -33.92
CA LEU A 34 3.94 -6.82 -32.74
C LEU A 34 2.62 -7.60 -32.84
N VAL A 35 2.70 -8.92 -32.97
CA VAL A 35 1.52 -9.80 -32.93
C VAL A 35 1.26 -10.23 -31.48
N LEU A 36 0.48 -9.42 -30.78
CA LEU A 36 0.12 -9.63 -29.37
C LEU A 36 -1.20 -10.41 -29.21
N SER A 37 -1.38 -11.04 -28.04
CA SER A 37 -2.64 -11.70 -27.62
C SER A 37 -3.75 -10.66 -27.36
N TRP A 38 -4.98 -11.11 -27.13
CA TRP A 38 -6.12 -10.21 -26.88
C TRP A 38 -5.92 -9.34 -25.64
N ASP A 39 -5.37 -9.93 -24.58
CA ASP A 39 -5.12 -9.27 -23.30
C ASP A 39 -3.92 -8.30 -23.41
N ALA A 40 -2.82 -8.77 -24.02
CA ALA A 40 -1.61 -7.96 -24.20
C ALA A 40 -1.82 -6.71 -25.06
N LYS A 41 -2.82 -6.66 -25.95
CA LYS A 41 -3.17 -5.43 -26.69
C LYS A 41 -3.92 -4.39 -25.85
N ARG A 42 -4.57 -4.83 -24.77
CA ARG A 42 -5.41 -4.01 -23.90
C ARG A 42 -4.80 -3.80 -22.52
N ASP A 43 -3.64 -4.38 -22.27
CA ASP A 43 -2.94 -4.20 -21.03
C ASP A 43 -2.67 -2.71 -20.82
N ARG A 44 -3.27 -2.17 -19.76
CA ARG A 44 -3.16 -0.77 -19.35
C ARG A 44 -1.72 -0.40 -19.03
N TRP A 45 -0.92 -1.39 -18.64
CA TRP A 45 0.47 -1.23 -18.22
C TRP A 45 1.47 -1.44 -19.37
N ASN A 46 1.01 -1.46 -20.62
CA ASN A 46 1.92 -1.49 -21.77
C ASN A 46 2.81 -0.25 -21.79
N GLY A 47 4.12 -0.47 -21.76
CA GLY A 47 5.12 0.60 -21.70
C GLY A 47 5.42 1.10 -20.28
N TYR A 48 4.95 0.41 -19.24
CA TYR A 48 5.29 0.73 -17.86
C TYR A 48 6.79 0.51 -17.59
N ASP A 49 7.47 1.55 -17.10
CA ASP A 49 8.87 1.47 -16.65
C ASP A 49 8.92 1.14 -15.16
N PRO A 50 9.52 0.00 -14.75
CA PRO A 50 9.68 -0.35 -13.34
C PRO A 50 10.43 0.69 -12.50
N GLN A 51 11.27 1.54 -13.11
CA GLN A 51 11.97 2.60 -12.38
C GLN A 51 11.00 3.69 -11.89
N SER A 52 9.92 3.96 -12.62
CA SER A 52 8.92 4.96 -12.22
C SER A 52 8.24 4.64 -10.88
N HIS A 53 8.18 3.37 -10.50
CA HIS A 53 7.63 2.93 -9.21
C HIS A 53 8.41 3.48 -8.00
N GLN A 54 9.66 3.91 -8.18
CA GLN A 54 10.45 4.53 -7.10
C GLN A 54 9.78 5.81 -6.57
N GLN A 55 9.11 6.57 -7.43
CA GLN A 55 8.39 7.79 -7.02
C GLN A 55 7.29 7.47 -6.00
N VAL A 56 6.56 6.37 -6.21
CA VAL A 56 5.53 5.91 -5.27
C VAL A 56 6.16 5.54 -3.93
N VAL A 57 7.28 4.83 -3.94
CA VAL A 57 7.99 4.45 -2.70
C VAL A 57 8.43 5.71 -1.93
N GLU A 58 9.03 6.69 -2.61
CA GLU A 58 9.47 7.94 -1.98
C GLU A 58 8.31 8.75 -1.37
N GLU A 59 7.15 8.76 -2.02
CA GLU A 59 5.94 9.39 -1.47
C GLU A 59 5.49 8.72 -0.17
N TYR A 60 5.45 7.37 -0.15
CA TYR A 60 5.10 6.61 1.05
C TYR A 60 6.12 6.83 2.17
N GLU A 61 7.42 6.85 1.87
CA GLU A 61 8.46 7.13 2.85
C GLU A 61 8.29 8.52 3.48
N LYS A 62 7.98 9.55 2.68
CA LYS A 62 7.68 10.91 3.20
C LYS A 62 6.47 10.89 4.14
N LEU A 63 5.42 10.16 3.79
CA LEU A 63 4.22 10.00 4.64
C LEU A 63 4.53 9.24 5.94
N GLU A 64 5.35 8.19 5.90
CA GLU A 64 5.75 7.48 7.12
C GLU A 64 6.61 8.35 8.03
N MET A 65 7.50 9.16 7.46
CA MET A 65 8.35 10.09 8.21
C MET A 65 7.51 11.15 8.93
N THR A 66 6.51 11.75 8.27
CA THR A 66 5.59 12.71 8.94
C THR A 66 4.76 12.03 10.03
N ARG A 67 4.24 10.83 9.77
CA ARG A 67 3.54 10.01 10.78
C ARG A 67 4.41 9.69 11.98
N LYS A 68 5.71 9.44 11.77
CA LYS A 68 6.66 9.19 12.85
C LYS A 68 6.91 10.45 13.69
N MET A 69 7.13 11.59 13.05
CA MET A 69 7.32 12.87 13.77
C MET A 69 6.09 13.23 14.62
N LEU A 70 4.88 13.12 14.09
CA LEU A 70 3.64 13.38 14.85
C LEU A 70 3.48 12.43 16.05
N ARG A 71 3.86 11.15 15.91
CA ARG A 71 3.87 10.20 17.04
C ARG A 71 4.90 10.60 18.09
N GLU A 72 6.10 10.99 17.67
CA GLU A 72 7.17 11.43 18.57
C GLU A 72 6.78 12.72 19.32
N GLU A 73 6.21 13.70 18.64
CA GLU A 73 5.69 14.94 19.26
C GLU A 73 4.61 14.63 20.30
N LYS A 74 3.64 13.79 19.96
CA LYS A 74 2.59 13.34 20.91
C LYS A 74 3.20 12.65 22.14
N VAL A 75 4.16 11.74 21.93
CA VAL A 75 4.83 11.02 23.02
C VAL A 75 5.65 11.98 23.89
N LEU A 76 6.37 12.95 23.30
CA LEU A 76 7.14 13.95 24.03
C LEU A 76 6.24 14.88 24.86
N ILE A 77 5.09 15.28 24.32
CA ILE A 77 4.08 16.06 25.06
C ILE A 77 3.58 15.25 26.26
N LEU A 78 3.24 13.97 26.08
CA LEU A 78 2.80 13.09 27.17
C LEU A 78 3.90 12.90 28.24
N ILE A 79 5.16 12.73 27.83
CA ILE A 79 6.30 12.61 28.75
C ILE A 79 6.49 13.92 29.54
N ASN A 80 6.46 15.08 28.88
CA ASN A 80 6.60 16.38 29.54
C ASN A 80 5.46 16.67 30.53
N LEU A 81 4.21 16.33 30.17
CA LEU A 81 3.06 16.42 31.06
C LEU A 81 3.24 15.55 32.31
N CYS A 82 3.75 14.32 32.14
CA CYS A 82 4.01 13.38 33.23
C CYS A 82 5.10 13.88 34.20
N ILE A 83 6.16 14.52 33.69
CA ILE A 83 7.25 15.07 34.51
C ILE A 83 6.78 16.30 35.32
N LEU A 84 5.86 17.10 34.79
CA LEU A 84 5.37 18.33 35.44
C LEU A 84 4.33 18.09 36.55
N GLN A 85 3.79 16.87 36.70
CA GLN A 85 2.82 16.53 37.76
C GLN A 85 3.26 15.29 38.59
N PRO A 86 4.32 15.37 39.39
CA PRO A 86 4.89 14.19 40.07
C PRO A 86 4.07 13.65 41.26
N ASN A 87 3.10 14.41 41.80
CA ASN A 87 2.37 14.06 43.04
C ASN A 87 0.84 14.10 42.91
N LEU A 88 0.29 13.93 41.71
CA LEU A 88 -1.15 13.82 41.54
C LEU A 88 -1.60 12.39 41.85
N VAL A 89 -2.07 12.14 43.07
CA VAL A 89 -2.73 10.87 43.44
C VAL A 89 -4.12 10.86 42.81
N LEU A 90 -4.14 10.58 41.50
CA LEU A 90 -5.36 10.39 40.73
C LEU A 90 -6.03 9.06 41.12
N SER A 91 -7.36 9.06 41.14
CA SER A 91 -8.15 7.83 41.27
C SER A 91 -7.83 6.87 40.11
N TRP A 92 -8.11 5.58 40.28
CA TRP A 92 -7.83 4.56 39.26
C TRP A 92 -8.52 4.87 37.90
N ASP A 93 -9.67 5.54 37.92
CA ASP A 93 -10.34 6.05 36.72
C ASP A 93 -9.64 7.27 36.11
N ALA A 94 -9.19 8.22 36.93
CA ALA A 94 -8.53 9.43 36.43
C ALA A 94 -7.11 9.19 35.87
N LYS A 95 -6.46 8.07 36.23
CA LYS A 95 -5.20 7.62 35.60
C LYS A 95 -5.41 6.98 34.23
N ARG A 96 -6.63 6.52 33.94
CA ARG A 96 -7.04 5.93 32.65
C ARG A 96 -7.81 6.91 31.78
N ASP A 97 -8.14 8.09 32.31
CA ASP A 97 -8.86 9.13 31.58
C ASP A 97 -7.95 9.80 30.55
N ARG A 98 -8.27 9.57 29.27
CA ARG A 98 -7.55 10.06 28.09
C ARG A 98 -7.53 11.60 28.01
N TRP A 99 -8.49 12.25 28.66
CA TRP A 99 -8.70 13.70 28.61
C TRP A 99 -8.16 14.44 29.84
N ASN A 100 -7.50 13.74 30.75
CA ASN A 100 -6.99 14.36 31.95
C ASN A 100 -5.81 15.30 31.61
N GLY A 101 -6.01 16.61 31.79
CA GLY A 101 -5.07 17.65 31.35
C GLY A 101 -5.32 18.21 29.95
N TYR A 102 -6.45 17.86 29.32
CA TYR A 102 -6.85 18.46 28.04
C TYR A 102 -7.42 19.87 28.25
N ASP A 103 -6.73 20.87 27.74
CA ASP A 103 -7.18 22.25 27.74
C ASP A 103 -7.96 22.55 26.43
N PRO A 104 -9.19 23.09 26.48
CA PRO A 104 -9.96 23.43 25.28
C PRO A 104 -9.26 24.41 24.32
N GLN A 105 -8.29 25.19 24.81
CA GLN A 105 -7.47 26.07 23.99
C GLN A 105 -6.36 25.33 23.24
N SER A 106 -5.83 24.21 23.76
CA SER A 106 -4.80 23.43 23.06
C SER A 106 -5.38 22.59 21.91
N HIS A 107 -6.69 22.29 21.94
CA HIS A 107 -7.37 21.63 20.82
C HIS A 107 -7.30 22.44 19.51
N GLN A 108 -7.30 23.77 19.61
CA GLN A 108 -7.19 24.63 18.43
C GLN A 108 -5.87 24.37 17.69
N GLN A 109 -4.79 24.06 18.41
CA GLN A 109 -3.50 23.71 17.82
C GLN A 109 -3.55 22.37 17.08
N VAL A 110 -4.24 21.37 17.64
CA VAL A 110 -4.45 20.06 17.00
C VAL A 110 -5.31 20.19 15.73
N VAL A 111 -6.33 21.04 15.75
CA VAL A 111 -7.15 21.34 14.58
C VAL A 111 -6.33 22.03 13.51
N GLU A 112 -5.52 23.03 13.86
CA GLU A 112 -4.60 23.71 12.92
C GLU A 112 -3.54 22.76 12.34
N GLU A 113 -3.02 21.82 13.11
CA GLU A 113 -2.10 20.78 12.63
C GLU A 113 -2.79 19.86 11.61
N TYR A 114 -4.03 19.45 11.90
CA TYR A 114 -4.83 18.64 10.99
C TYR A 114 -5.14 19.39 9.69
N GLU A 115 -5.52 20.67 9.78
CA GLU A 115 -5.73 21.53 8.62
C GLU A 115 -4.44 21.69 7.79
N LYS A 116 -3.27 21.84 8.41
CA LYS A 116 -1.97 21.89 7.71
C LYS A 116 -1.65 20.55 7.03
N LEU A 117 -1.92 19.42 7.66
CA LEU A 117 -1.75 18.08 7.06
C LEU A 117 -2.71 17.87 5.89
N GLU A 118 -3.96 18.30 6.03
CA GLU A 118 -4.93 18.25 4.94
C GLU A 118 -4.52 19.16 3.77
N MET A 119 -4.07 20.38 4.07
CA MET A 119 -3.59 21.33 3.08
C MET A 119 -2.33 20.83 2.37
N THR A 120 -1.37 20.21 3.08
CA THR A 120 -0.21 19.59 2.45
C THR A 120 -0.59 18.40 1.56
N ARG A 121 -1.56 17.56 1.98
CA ARG A 121 -2.14 16.49 1.15
C ARG A 121 -2.84 17.04 -0.09
N LYS A 122 -3.56 18.17 0.05
CA LYS A 122 -4.22 18.87 -1.05
C LYS A 122 -3.20 19.47 -2.01
N MET A 123 -2.14 20.08 -1.50
CA MET A 123 -1.03 20.61 -2.30
C MET A 123 -0.29 19.50 -3.04
N LEU A 124 -0.02 18.36 -2.42
CA LEU A 124 0.57 17.19 -3.08
C LEU A 124 -0.33 16.66 -4.21
N ARG A 125 -1.66 16.67 -3.99
CA ARG A 125 -2.64 16.32 -5.02
C ARG A 125 -2.70 17.36 -6.14
N GLU A 126 -2.65 18.65 -5.82
CA GLU A 126 -2.63 19.75 -6.79
C GLU A 126 -1.32 19.80 -7.59
N GLU A 127 -0.18 19.54 -6.96
CA GLU A 127 1.11 19.38 -7.61
C GLU A 127 1.08 18.19 -8.57
N LYS A 128 0.50 17.05 -8.16
CA LYS A 128 0.27 15.90 -9.06
C LYS A 128 -0.66 16.21 -10.24
N MET A 129 -1.75 16.94 -9.99
CA MET A 129 -2.66 17.41 -11.05
C MET A 129 -1.94 18.40 -12.00
N LYS A 130 -1.10 19.29 -11.45
CA LYS A 130 -0.36 20.31 -12.19
C LYS A 130 0.83 19.75 -12.97
N GLU A 131 1.44 18.67 -12.48
CA GLU A 131 2.48 17.90 -13.18
C GLU A 131 1.89 17.04 -14.31
N GLY A 132 0.56 17.02 -14.47
CA GLY A 132 -0.11 16.42 -15.63
C GLY A 132 -0.16 14.90 -15.62
N LEU A 133 -0.11 14.25 -14.45
CA LEU A 133 -0.22 12.79 -14.33
C LEU A 133 -1.68 12.28 -14.30
N LEU A 134 -2.67 13.13 -14.56
CA LEU A 134 -4.07 12.74 -14.73
C LEU A 134 -4.64 13.54 -15.91
N ASP A 135 -4.69 12.91 -17.09
CA ASP A 135 -5.51 13.41 -18.20
C ASP A 135 -7.00 13.23 -17.85
N ASP A 136 -7.76 14.30 -18.05
CA ASP A 136 -9.19 14.42 -17.74
C ASP A 136 -10.06 13.40 -18.49
N GLU A 137 -10.67 12.44 -17.77
CA GLU A 137 -11.88 11.74 -18.25
C GLU A 137 -13.13 12.59 -17.93
N GLU A 138 -13.33 13.68 -18.66
CA GLU A 138 -14.62 14.38 -18.73
C GLU A 138 -15.29 14.19 -20.10
N ASN A 139 -15.85 13.01 -20.37
CA ASN A 139 -17.14 12.87 -21.09
C ASN A 139 -17.68 11.42 -21.12
N ALA A 140 -18.44 11.02 -20.09
CA ALA A 140 -19.52 10.05 -20.23
C ALA A 140 -20.44 10.11 -19.00
N GLU A 141 -21.66 10.59 -19.20
CA GLU A 141 -22.70 10.71 -18.19
C GLU A 141 -22.97 9.39 -17.45
N GLY A 142 -23.01 9.47 -16.11
CA GLY A 142 -23.86 8.60 -15.29
C GLY A 142 -23.25 7.31 -14.76
N LYS A 143 -22.39 7.41 -13.74
CA LYS A 143 -22.44 6.60 -12.49
C LYS A 143 -21.35 7.06 -11.53
N LYS A 144 -21.75 7.61 -10.39
CA LYS A 144 -20.87 7.74 -9.23
C LYS A 144 -20.41 6.33 -8.82
N GLN A 145 -19.14 6.02 -9.08
CA GLN A 145 -18.39 5.03 -8.34
C GLN A 145 -17.38 5.81 -7.48
N GLU A 146 -17.87 6.36 -6.37
CA GLU A 146 -17.02 6.62 -5.20
C GLU A 146 -16.77 5.25 -4.55
N GLY A 147 -15.58 4.70 -4.74
CA GLY A 147 -15.20 3.43 -4.13
C GLY A 147 -13.84 2.97 -4.63
N ASP A 148 -12.77 3.47 -3.99
CA ASP A 148 -11.62 2.66 -3.53
C ASP A 148 -10.40 3.47 -3.06
N GLU A 149 -10.40 4.80 -3.08
CA GLU A 149 -9.20 5.59 -2.68
C GLU A 149 -9.30 6.28 -1.30
N GLN A 150 -10.44 6.14 -0.61
CA GLN A 150 -10.60 6.62 0.78
C GLN A 150 -10.13 5.60 1.82
N GLN A 151 -9.75 4.39 1.42
CA GLN A 151 -9.54 3.28 2.35
C GLN A 151 -8.13 3.20 2.95
N LEU A 152 -7.19 4.07 2.55
CA LEU A 152 -5.82 4.05 3.06
C LEU A 152 -5.50 5.18 4.06
N CYS A 153 -6.45 6.07 4.37
CA CYS A 153 -6.26 7.11 5.40
C CYS A 153 -7.19 6.98 6.62
N ASP A 154 -8.13 6.04 6.62
CA ASP A 154 -9.06 5.82 7.75
C ASP A 154 -8.78 4.51 8.51
N GLU A 155 -7.87 3.66 8.04
CA GLU A 155 -7.51 2.39 8.71
C GLU A 155 -6.70 2.63 10.00
N ASP A 156 -5.96 3.74 10.09
CA ASP A 156 -5.13 4.08 11.25
C ASP A 156 -5.93 4.73 12.40
N MET A 157 -7.11 5.29 12.12
CA MET A 157 -8.01 5.82 13.16
C MET A 157 -8.69 4.68 13.94
N TYR A 158 -8.93 3.55 13.28
CA TYR A 158 -9.58 2.37 13.88
C TYR A 158 -8.64 1.45 14.67
N ALA A 159 -7.31 1.57 14.49
CA ALA A 159 -6.35 0.79 15.27
C ALA A 159 -6.27 1.25 16.74
N ASP A 160 -6.49 2.53 17.01
CA ASP A 160 -6.49 3.11 18.37
C ASP A 160 -7.82 2.89 19.13
N ASP A 161 -8.89 2.46 18.46
CA ASP A 161 -10.20 2.15 19.06
C ASP A 161 -10.28 0.73 19.67
N ALA A 162 -9.33 -0.15 19.32
CA ALA A 162 -9.32 -1.53 19.82
C ALA A 162 -9.07 -1.64 21.34
N ASP A 163 -8.46 -0.62 21.96
CA ASP A 163 -8.12 -0.58 23.38
C ASP A 163 -9.08 0.27 24.24
N MET A 164 -10.23 0.69 23.68
CA MET A 164 -11.27 1.40 24.43
C MET A 164 -12.03 0.44 25.36
N ALA A 165 -11.59 0.38 26.63
CA ALA A 165 -12.30 -0.32 27.70
C ALA A 165 -13.66 0.34 27.97
N GLY A 166 -14.71 -0.17 27.32
CA GLY A 166 -16.06 0.39 27.42
C GLY A 166 -17.07 -0.18 26.42
N VAL A 167 -16.64 -1.02 25.46
CA VAL A 167 -17.56 -1.85 24.67
C VAL A 167 -18.16 -2.90 25.60
N THR A 168 -19.22 -2.55 26.33
CA THR A 168 -20.04 -3.51 27.06
C THR A 168 -20.69 -4.42 26.04
N VAL A 169 -20.04 -5.56 25.86
CA VAL A 169 -20.46 -6.67 25.04
C VAL A 169 -21.74 -7.24 25.65
N ASP A 170 -22.90 -6.67 25.31
CA ASP A 170 -24.21 -7.18 25.71
C ASP A 170 -24.30 -8.69 25.41
N MET A 171 -24.54 -9.44 26.47
CA MET A 171 -24.23 -10.85 26.65
C MET A 171 -25.35 -11.74 26.10
N ASP A 172 -25.81 -11.50 24.86
CA ASP A 172 -26.72 -12.41 24.17
C ASP A 172 -25.94 -13.42 23.32
N SER A 173 -25.83 -14.64 23.83
CA SER A 173 -25.11 -15.77 23.24
C SER A 173 -25.74 -16.34 21.96
N ARG A 174 -26.88 -15.79 21.50
CA ARG A 174 -27.67 -16.33 20.39
C ARG A 174 -27.56 -15.54 19.07
N THR A 175 -27.14 -14.28 19.11
CA THR A 175 -26.96 -13.44 17.91
C THR A 175 -25.50 -13.03 17.68
N ARG A 176 -24.58 -13.37 18.59
CA ARG A 176 -23.16 -13.04 18.49
C ARG A 176 -22.33 -14.10 17.73
N ILE A 177 -22.77 -14.43 16.52
CA ILE A 177 -21.95 -15.20 15.59
C ILE A 177 -21.71 -14.32 14.36
N THR A 178 -20.78 -13.38 14.51
CA THR A 178 -20.02 -12.95 13.33
C THR A 178 -19.31 -14.20 12.84
N VAL A 179 -19.45 -14.52 11.55
CA VAL A 179 -18.74 -15.64 10.93
C VAL A 179 -17.25 -15.27 10.93
N ARG A 180 -16.57 -15.47 12.06
CA ARG A 180 -15.11 -15.39 12.13
C ARG A 180 -14.57 -16.40 11.13
N ASN A 181 -13.53 -16.04 10.40
CA ASN A 181 -12.85 -16.97 9.50
C ASN A 181 -12.62 -18.30 10.23
N LEU A 182 -13.32 -19.34 9.79
CA LEU A 182 -13.37 -20.65 10.47
C LEU A 182 -12.04 -21.40 10.39
N ARG A 183 -11.10 -20.88 9.59
CA ARG A 183 -9.74 -21.38 9.51
C ARG A 183 -8.95 -20.84 10.70
N ILE A 184 -8.48 -21.77 11.52
CA ILE A 184 -7.51 -21.54 12.60
C ILE A 184 -6.20 -21.09 11.95
N ARG A 185 -5.62 -19.98 12.42
CA ARG A 185 -4.40 -19.40 11.82
C ARG A 185 -3.13 -20.15 12.26
N GLU A 186 -3.20 -20.75 13.45
CA GLU A 186 -2.17 -21.57 14.07
C GLU A 186 -1.96 -22.89 13.33
N ASP A 187 -3.02 -23.43 12.70
CA ASP A 187 -2.96 -24.65 11.91
C ASP A 187 -2.48 -24.36 10.48
N THR A 188 -1.20 -24.67 10.23
CA THR A 188 -0.63 -24.59 8.88
C THR A 188 -1.20 -25.70 8.00
N ALA A 189 -1.47 -25.38 6.73
CA ALA A 189 -1.99 -26.35 5.79
C ALA A 189 -0.89 -27.37 5.42
N LYS A 190 -1.25 -28.65 5.26
CA LYS A 190 -0.27 -29.73 5.03
C LYS A 190 0.64 -29.50 3.82
N TYR A 191 0.08 -28.98 2.72
CA TYR A 191 0.84 -28.67 1.49
C TYR A 191 1.77 -27.46 1.62
N LEU A 192 1.73 -26.72 2.74
CA LEU A 192 2.65 -25.62 3.03
C LEU A 192 3.82 -26.04 3.91
N TYR A 193 3.88 -27.30 4.37
CA TYR A 193 5.04 -27.79 5.14
C TYR A 193 6.30 -27.88 4.29
N ASN A 194 6.17 -28.20 3.00
CA ASN A 194 7.26 -28.22 2.04
C ASN A 194 6.78 -27.58 0.72
N LEU A 195 7.43 -26.48 0.31
CA LEU A 195 7.09 -25.73 -0.91
C LEU A 195 7.86 -26.25 -2.14
N ASP A 196 8.77 -27.19 -1.97
CA ASP A 196 9.50 -27.80 -3.08
C ASP A 196 8.52 -28.54 -4.00
N PRO A 197 8.56 -28.30 -5.34
CA PRO A 197 7.66 -28.99 -6.27
C PRO A 197 7.78 -30.51 -6.28
N ASN A 198 8.93 -31.04 -5.85
CA ASN A 198 9.21 -32.47 -5.72
C ASN A 198 8.92 -33.03 -4.31
N GLY A 199 8.29 -32.24 -3.44
CA GLY A 199 7.93 -32.65 -2.10
C GLY A 199 6.84 -33.73 -2.07
N PRO A 200 6.46 -34.19 -0.87
CA PRO A 200 5.37 -35.14 -0.70
C PRO A 200 4.06 -34.70 -1.34
N TYR A 201 3.48 -35.62 -2.12
CA TYR A 201 2.21 -35.38 -2.79
C TYR A 201 1.07 -35.21 -1.77
N TYR A 202 0.34 -34.10 -1.90
CA TYR A 202 -0.88 -33.79 -1.17
C TYR A 202 -2.08 -33.95 -2.10
N ASP A 203 -3.07 -34.76 -1.70
CA ASP A 203 -4.33 -34.89 -2.47
C ASP A 203 -5.34 -33.81 -2.00
N PRO A 204 -5.68 -32.81 -2.85
CA PRO A 204 -6.58 -31.73 -2.47
C PRO A 204 -8.03 -32.19 -2.23
N LYS A 205 -8.43 -33.34 -2.79
CA LYS A 205 -9.80 -33.86 -2.64
C LYS A 205 -10.01 -34.51 -1.28
N SER A 206 -9.08 -35.39 -0.89
CA SER A 206 -9.16 -36.12 0.38
C SER A 206 -8.49 -35.39 1.55
N ARG A 207 -7.72 -34.32 1.28
CA ARG A 207 -6.94 -33.55 2.29
C ARG A 207 -5.94 -34.41 3.08
N SER A 208 -5.43 -35.44 2.42
CA SER A 208 -4.42 -36.36 2.96
C SER A 208 -3.08 -36.17 2.27
N MET A 209 -2.00 -36.38 3.02
CA MET A 209 -0.63 -36.43 2.51
C MET A 209 -0.13 -37.87 2.68
N ARG A 210 0.58 -38.39 1.69
CA ARG A 210 1.06 -39.78 1.70
C ARG A 210 2.37 -39.95 2.47
N GLU A 211 3.33 -39.07 2.18
CA GLU A 211 4.68 -39.13 2.75
C GLU A 211 4.91 -38.00 3.76
N ASN A 212 5.91 -38.17 4.63
CA ASN A 212 6.27 -37.14 5.61
C ASN A 212 7.00 -35.95 4.91
N PRO A 213 6.51 -34.71 5.03
CA PRO A 213 7.14 -33.51 4.44
C PRO A 213 8.54 -33.22 4.97
N PHE A 214 8.91 -33.73 6.15
CA PHE A 214 10.22 -33.55 6.77
C PHE A 214 11.21 -34.68 6.49
N ALA A 215 10.87 -35.65 5.61
CA ALA A 215 11.74 -36.80 5.36
C ALA A 215 13.07 -36.43 4.67
N VAL A 216 13.06 -35.42 3.80
CA VAL A 216 14.22 -35.08 2.95
C VAL A 216 15.31 -34.32 3.73
N SER A 217 14.93 -33.54 4.76
CA SER A 217 15.88 -32.80 5.60
C SER A 217 16.67 -33.70 6.56
N LEU A 218 16.15 -34.88 6.89
CA LEU A 218 16.82 -35.84 7.78
C LEU A 218 17.84 -36.72 7.04
N PHE A 219 17.63 -36.99 5.75
CA PHE A 219 18.57 -37.80 4.95
C PHE A 219 19.86 -37.04 4.58
N SER A 220 19.80 -35.73 4.34
CA SER A 220 21.01 -34.94 4.03
C SER A 220 21.96 -34.77 5.22
N LEU A 221 21.42 -34.70 6.45
CA LEU A 221 22.21 -34.64 7.68
C LEU A 221 22.87 -35.98 8.03
N PHE A 222 22.22 -37.10 7.71
CA PHE A 222 22.80 -38.43 7.95
C PHE A 222 23.93 -38.78 6.98
N SER A 223 23.86 -38.36 5.72
CA SER A 223 24.93 -38.62 4.74
C SER A 223 26.20 -37.78 4.96
N PHE A 224 26.09 -36.59 5.57
CA PHE A 224 27.26 -35.76 5.91
C PHE A 224 28.06 -36.31 7.10
N PHE A 225 27.39 -36.96 8.06
CA PHE A 225 28.07 -37.56 9.22
C PHE A 225 28.77 -38.87 8.88
N THR A 226 28.27 -39.66 7.92
CA THR A 226 28.90 -40.93 7.53
C THR A 226 30.10 -40.78 6.58
N PHE A 227 30.38 -39.58 6.06
CA PHE A 227 31.51 -39.34 5.14
C PHE A 227 32.77 -38.80 5.85
N ILE A 228 32.67 -38.37 7.11
CA ILE A 228 33.82 -37.85 7.87
C ILE A 228 34.57 -38.96 8.62
N ASP A 229 33.96 -40.14 8.84
CA ASP A 229 34.58 -41.25 9.59
C ASP A 229 35.28 -42.32 8.72
N PHE A 230 35.56 -42.03 7.44
CA PHE A 230 36.34 -42.91 6.55
C PHE A 230 37.37 -42.11 5.74
N SER A 231 38.38 -41.53 6.40
CA SER A 231 39.68 -41.22 5.79
C SER A 231 40.81 -41.25 6.81
#